data_AF-D8RLQ5-F1
#
_entry.id   AF-D8RLQ5-F1
#
_cell.length_a   1.000
_cell.length_b   1.000
_cell.length_c   1.000
_cell.angle_alpha   90.00
_cell.angle_beta   90.00
_cell.angle_gamma   90.00
#
_symmetry.space_group_name_H-M   'P 1'
#
loop_
_entity.id
_entity.type
_entity.pdbx_description
1 polymer ?
#
loop_
_entity_poly.entity_id
_entity_poly.type
_entity_poly.pdbx_seq_one_letter_code
_entity_poly.pdbx_strand_id
1 'polypeptide(L)'
;MELQGIHADTVTYASLLDACSNLASLSQGRKLHARIAELGLLEADVVLQTSILTMYSKCGRLGEARGIFDRIGEKNIVAWSAIIIAYAQNGDCSTALKLFWKMEQAGQKASETTFVSVLYACSHAGLVDDAYYYFTTMMSERKLEPLPGHYGCIVDLLGRAGRLADAEELIQRMKAPHSGVLWTTLLGACKTHGDMMLAERAAERIRELDPGSATPYVLLSNVYSEAGRWDLAASVRKRMDNMKVKKPAGKSWVEVRGKLHEFVAGDQSHPKIGEIVLELKRLLALIKEAGYAADKSATLHNAEEEEKEGLLYYHSEKLAIVMGLLHSPRGEPVQVVKNLRVCSDCHAAAKFISKVVDRQIVLRDTKQFHHFEHGRCSCGDYW
;
A
#
# COMPACT_ATOMS: atom_id res chain seq x y z
N MET A 1 23.11 -24.55 3.73
CA MET A 1 23.95 -23.88 4.75
C MET A 1 23.95 -24.68 6.05
N GLU A 2 22.86 -24.72 6.83
CA GLU A 2 22.87 -25.47 8.12
C GLU A 2 23.12 -26.98 7.97
N LEU A 3 22.54 -27.64 6.96
CA LEU A 3 22.82 -29.07 6.66
C LEU A 3 24.29 -29.35 6.26
N GLN A 4 25.06 -28.31 5.96
CA GLN A 4 26.49 -28.38 5.63
C GLN A 4 27.36 -27.87 6.79
N GLY A 5 26.78 -27.63 7.99
CA GLY A 5 27.50 -27.12 9.16
C GLY A 5 27.89 -25.64 9.09
N ILE A 6 27.39 -24.89 8.10
CA ILE A 6 27.65 -23.45 7.97
C ILE A 6 26.58 -22.70 8.77
N HIS A 7 27.00 -22.05 9.85
CA HIS A 7 26.13 -21.23 10.69
C HIS A 7 25.81 -19.89 10.01
N ALA A 8 24.53 -19.55 9.96
CA ALA A 8 24.08 -18.25 9.49
C ALA A 8 24.51 -17.16 10.47
N ASP A 9 25.02 -16.06 9.95
CA ASP A 9 25.38 -14.87 10.71
C ASP A 9 24.26 -13.82 10.70
N THR A 10 24.48 -12.68 11.36
CA THR A 10 23.49 -11.61 11.49
C THR A 10 23.10 -11.03 10.14
N VAL A 11 24.04 -10.93 9.19
CA VAL A 11 23.80 -10.47 7.81
C VAL A 11 22.90 -11.44 7.05
N THR A 12 23.13 -12.75 7.20
CA THR A 12 22.28 -13.79 6.60
C THR A 12 20.85 -13.69 7.13
N TYR A 13 20.67 -13.59 8.44
CA TYR A 13 19.34 -13.45 9.03
C TYR A 13 18.64 -12.14 8.65
N ALA A 14 19.36 -11.03 8.62
CA ALA A 14 18.80 -9.75 8.16
C ALA A 14 18.30 -9.82 6.71
N SER A 15 19.05 -10.50 5.83
CA SER A 15 18.67 -10.72 4.43
C SER A 15 17.42 -11.61 4.31
N LEU A 16 17.34 -12.68 5.09
CA LEU A 16 16.16 -13.56 5.12
C LEU A 16 14.92 -12.85 5.68
N LEU A 17 15.09 -12.00 6.70
CA LEU A 17 14.02 -11.17 7.25
C LEU A 17 13.54 -10.13 6.23
N ASP A 18 14.43 -9.49 5.48
CA ASP A 18 14.03 -8.56 4.42
C ASP A 18 13.23 -9.28 3.31
N ALA A 19 13.64 -10.48 2.90
CA ALA A 19 12.86 -11.30 1.98
C ALA A 19 11.45 -11.61 2.51
N CYS A 20 11.33 -11.98 3.79
CA CYS A 20 10.02 -12.20 4.44
C CYS A 20 9.19 -10.92 4.47
N SER A 21 9.82 -9.77 4.71
CA SER A 21 9.18 -8.45 4.74
C SER A 21 8.60 -8.06 3.38
N ASN A 22 9.35 -8.29 2.31
CA ASN A 22 8.95 -7.94 0.95
C ASN A 22 7.87 -8.88 0.39
N LEU A 23 7.92 -10.16 0.79
CA LEU A 23 6.89 -11.15 0.45
C LEU A 23 5.66 -11.10 1.38
N ALA A 24 5.73 -10.31 2.46
CA ALA A 24 4.77 -10.30 3.56
C ALA A 24 4.52 -11.71 4.16
N SER A 25 5.58 -12.55 4.19
CA SER A 25 5.50 -13.92 4.70
C SER A 25 5.74 -13.94 6.21
N LEU A 26 4.66 -13.76 6.97
CA LEU A 26 4.73 -13.67 8.42
C LEU A 26 5.15 -14.99 9.06
N SER A 27 4.70 -16.13 8.54
CA SER A 27 5.02 -17.43 9.16
C SER A 27 6.52 -17.73 9.11
N GLN A 28 7.17 -17.41 7.98
CA GLN A 28 8.62 -17.59 7.83
C GLN A 28 9.37 -16.55 8.66
N GLY A 29 8.91 -15.30 8.68
CA GLY A 29 9.46 -14.26 9.55
C GLY A 29 9.44 -14.65 11.03
N ARG A 30 8.33 -15.23 11.52
CA ARG A 30 8.22 -15.72 12.91
C ARG A 30 9.16 -16.91 13.20
N LYS A 31 9.32 -17.84 12.26
CA LYS A 31 10.29 -18.94 12.40
C LYS A 31 11.72 -18.43 12.49
N LEU A 32 12.08 -17.46 11.65
CA LEU A 32 13.40 -16.82 11.70
C LEU A 32 13.61 -16.10 13.03
N HIS A 33 12.62 -15.32 13.49
CA HIS A 33 12.70 -14.64 14.79
C HIS A 33 12.87 -15.64 15.95
N ALA A 34 12.09 -16.72 15.98
CA ALA A 34 12.24 -17.77 16.99
C ALA A 34 13.65 -18.39 16.97
N ARG A 35 14.16 -18.72 15.78
CA ARG A 35 15.51 -19.26 15.60
C ARG A 35 16.59 -18.30 16.07
N ILE A 36 16.47 -17.01 15.75
CA ILE A 36 17.39 -15.96 16.20
C ILE A 36 17.40 -15.86 17.73
N ALA A 37 16.23 -15.96 18.36
CA ALA A 37 16.10 -15.93 19.81
C ALA A 37 16.72 -17.19 20.47
N GLU A 38 16.49 -18.38 19.91
CA GLU A 38 17.10 -19.64 20.37
C GLU A 38 18.64 -19.61 20.32
N LEU A 39 19.21 -18.96 19.30
CA LEU A 39 20.65 -18.79 19.15
C LEU A 39 21.23 -17.69 20.06
N GLY A 40 20.39 -17.00 20.84
CA GLY A 40 20.82 -15.90 21.71
C GLY A 40 21.29 -14.65 20.95
N LEU A 41 21.00 -14.54 19.65
CA LEU A 41 21.49 -13.45 18.80
C LEU A 41 20.62 -12.18 18.92
N LEU A 42 19.38 -12.31 19.41
CA LEU A 42 18.41 -11.21 19.42
C LEU A 42 18.86 -10.01 20.26
N GLU A 43 19.40 -10.26 21.45
CA GLU A 43 19.79 -9.17 22.38
C GLU A 43 21.21 -8.66 22.11
N ALA A 44 21.97 -9.35 21.26
CA ALA A 44 23.36 -9.04 20.97
C ALA A 44 23.53 -8.02 19.82
N ASP A 45 22.53 -7.84 18.97
CA ASP A 45 22.66 -7.05 17.74
C ASP A 45 21.41 -6.18 17.44
N VAL A 46 21.58 -4.85 17.55
CA VAL A 46 20.55 -3.85 17.26
C VAL A 46 20.11 -3.86 15.79
N VAL A 47 20.99 -4.23 14.86
CA VAL A 47 20.67 -4.37 13.43
C VAL A 47 19.69 -5.50 13.23
N LEU A 48 19.88 -6.61 13.95
CA LEU A 48 18.98 -7.75 13.88
C LEU A 48 17.63 -7.44 14.51
N GLN A 49 17.61 -6.77 15.67
CA GLN A 49 16.38 -6.27 16.29
C GLN A 49 15.61 -5.33 15.35
N THR A 50 16.33 -4.41 14.68
CA THR A 50 15.75 -3.47 13.71
C THR A 50 15.23 -4.18 12.44
N SER A 51 15.89 -5.26 12.02
CA SER A 51 15.45 -6.08 10.88
C SER A 51 14.17 -6.85 11.22
N ILE A 52 14.08 -7.41 12.44
CA ILE A 52 12.87 -8.09 12.94
C ILE A 52 11.72 -7.09 13.10
N LEU A 53 11.99 -5.91 13.66
CA LEU A 53 11.04 -4.78 13.73
C LEU A 53 10.48 -4.47 12.34
N THR A 54 11.35 -4.26 11.35
CA THR A 54 10.97 -3.95 9.97
C THR A 54 10.13 -5.05 9.34
N MET A 55 10.47 -6.31 9.59
CA MET A 55 9.73 -7.48 9.11
C MET A 55 8.31 -7.51 9.66
N TYR A 56 8.13 -7.35 10.98
CA TYR A 56 6.80 -7.31 11.56
C TYR A 56 5.99 -6.12 11.07
N SER A 57 6.60 -4.94 10.93
CA SER A 57 5.97 -3.74 10.39
C SER A 57 5.44 -3.96 8.97
N LYS A 58 6.29 -4.45 8.05
CA LYS A 58 5.92 -4.77 6.66
C LYS A 58 4.97 -5.98 6.55
N CYS A 59 4.90 -6.83 7.57
CA CYS A 59 3.90 -7.88 7.68
C CYS A 59 2.61 -7.41 8.37
N GLY A 60 2.41 -6.12 8.64
CA GLY A 60 1.16 -5.61 9.25
C GLY A 60 0.95 -6.04 10.70
N ARG A 61 2.00 -6.48 11.39
CA ARG A 61 1.97 -6.89 12.81
C ARG A 61 2.53 -5.78 13.69
N LEU A 62 1.80 -4.66 13.70
CA LEU A 62 2.22 -3.44 14.38
C LEU A 62 2.47 -3.62 15.89
N GLY A 63 1.69 -4.49 16.56
CA GLY A 63 1.90 -4.83 17.96
C GLY A 63 3.21 -5.60 18.22
N GLU A 64 3.53 -6.59 17.38
CA GLU A 64 4.80 -7.34 17.48
C GLU A 64 6.00 -6.43 17.16
N ALA A 65 5.88 -5.61 16.11
CA ALA A 65 6.85 -4.57 15.78
C ALA A 65 7.10 -3.63 16.96
N ARG A 66 6.02 -3.12 17.58
CA ARG A 66 6.14 -2.22 18.72
C ARG A 66 6.81 -2.90 19.92
N GLY A 67 6.47 -4.16 20.20
CA GLY A 67 7.10 -4.93 21.27
C GLY A 67 8.61 -5.12 21.07
N ILE A 68 9.06 -5.33 19.83
CA ILE A 68 10.50 -5.36 19.50
C ILE A 68 11.12 -3.99 19.74
N PHE A 69 10.53 -2.94 19.17
CA PHE A 69 11.01 -1.57 19.32
C PHE A 69 11.19 -1.17 20.79
N ASP A 70 10.20 -1.45 21.64
CA ASP A 70 10.25 -1.09 23.05
C ASP A 70 11.38 -1.81 23.80
N ARG A 71 11.74 -3.05 23.40
CA ARG A 71 12.85 -3.83 23.98
C ARG A 71 14.25 -3.39 23.53
N ILE A 72 14.38 -2.69 22.41
CA ILE A 72 15.69 -2.18 21.96
C ILE A 72 16.21 -1.20 23.03
N GLY A 73 17.32 -1.54 23.68
CA GLY A 73 17.92 -0.71 24.73
C GLY A 73 18.31 0.66 24.21
N GLU A 74 19.30 0.70 23.29
CA GLU A 74 19.73 1.92 22.62
C GLU A 74 19.19 1.98 21.18
N LYS A 75 18.12 2.74 21.01
CA LYS A 75 17.41 2.86 19.73
C LYS A 75 18.16 3.80 18.80
N ASN A 76 18.74 3.26 17.73
CA ASN A 76 19.32 4.05 16.66
C ASN A 76 18.23 4.71 15.78
N ILE A 77 18.64 5.65 14.92
CA ILE A 77 17.74 6.38 14.01
C ILE A 77 16.97 5.46 13.05
N VAL A 78 17.54 4.30 12.70
CA VAL A 78 16.90 3.33 11.80
C VAL A 78 15.71 2.66 12.49
N ALA A 79 15.85 2.26 13.76
CA ALA A 79 14.74 1.71 14.56
C ALA A 79 13.62 2.74 14.75
N TRP A 80 13.96 4.00 15.03
CA TRP A 80 12.99 5.10 15.11
C TRP A 80 12.25 5.33 13.79
N SER A 81 12.99 5.44 12.69
CA SER A 81 12.41 5.59 11.35
C SER A 81 11.47 4.43 11.02
N ALA A 82 11.89 3.19 11.32
CA ALA A 82 11.13 1.97 11.04
C ALA A 82 9.81 1.90 11.83
N ILE A 83 9.78 2.32 13.09
CA ILE A 83 8.52 2.34 13.86
C ILE A 83 7.62 3.51 13.43
N ILE A 84 8.17 4.69 13.11
CA ILE A 84 7.38 5.84 12.66
C ILE A 84 6.67 5.51 11.34
N ILE A 85 7.38 4.98 10.34
CA ILE A 85 6.77 4.59 9.07
C ILE A 85 5.77 3.44 9.24
N ALA A 86 6.00 2.53 10.20
CA ALA A 86 5.06 1.44 10.48
C ALA A 86 3.70 1.98 10.94
N TYR A 87 3.67 2.88 11.91
CA TYR A 87 2.41 3.50 12.35
C TYR A 87 1.76 4.32 11.22
N ALA A 88 2.56 5.07 10.46
CA ALA A 88 2.07 5.87 9.34
C ALA A 88 1.41 5.01 8.24
N GLN A 89 2.06 3.91 7.83
CA GLN A 89 1.52 2.96 6.85
C GLN A 89 0.31 2.18 7.35
N ASN A 90 0.05 2.14 8.66
CA ASN A 90 -1.13 1.49 9.25
C ASN A 90 -2.26 2.49 9.56
N GLY A 91 -2.15 3.74 9.11
CA GLY A 91 -3.17 4.77 9.27
C GLY A 91 -3.18 5.47 10.64
N ASP A 92 -2.24 5.14 11.54
CA ASP A 92 -2.13 5.81 12.85
C ASP A 92 -1.10 6.94 12.81
N CYS A 93 -1.49 8.01 12.11
CA CYS A 93 -0.67 9.22 11.97
C CYS A 93 -0.38 9.88 13.33
N SER A 94 -1.34 9.88 14.25
CA SER A 94 -1.17 10.49 15.58
C SER A 94 0.00 9.85 16.33
N THR A 95 0.06 8.51 16.35
CA THR A 95 1.16 7.81 17.02
C THR A 95 2.48 7.97 16.26
N ALA A 96 2.46 8.01 14.93
CA ALA A 96 3.66 8.26 14.13
C ALA A 96 4.31 9.61 14.48
N LEU A 97 3.52 10.70 14.55
CA LEU A 97 4.01 12.03 14.91
C LEU A 97 4.48 12.10 16.38
N LYS A 98 3.76 11.43 17.30
CA LYS A 98 4.19 11.32 18.71
C LYS A 98 5.52 10.59 18.84
N LEU A 99 5.75 9.53 18.05
CA LEU A 99 7.01 8.80 18.03
C LEU A 99 8.15 9.65 17.45
N PHE A 100 7.89 10.43 16.41
CA PHE A 100 8.86 11.40 15.88
C PHE A 100 9.28 12.41 16.94
N TRP A 101 8.33 13.00 17.68
CA TRP A 101 8.65 13.92 18.77
C TRP A 101 9.46 13.25 19.89
N LYS A 102 9.09 12.03 20.30
CA LYS A 102 9.85 11.25 21.29
C LYS A 102 11.27 10.92 20.84
N MET A 103 11.46 10.65 19.56
CA MET A 103 12.78 10.45 18.96
C MET A 103 13.64 11.71 19.15
N GLU A 104 13.11 12.89 18.82
CA GLU A 104 13.85 14.15 18.98
C GLU A 104 14.17 14.45 20.45
N GLN A 105 13.25 14.15 21.37
CA GLN A 105 13.48 14.27 22.81
C GLN A 105 14.56 13.33 23.35
N ALA A 106 14.71 12.16 22.73
CA ALA A 106 15.79 11.22 23.03
C ALA A 106 17.15 11.67 22.45
N GLY A 107 17.24 12.90 21.91
CA GLY A 107 18.47 13.47 21.34
C GLY A 107 18.83 12.89 19.97
N GLN A 108 17.98 12.03 19.38
CA GLN A 108 18.20 11.47 18.06
C GLN A 108 17.85 12.51 16.99
N LYS A 109 18.78 12.75 16.07
CA LYS A 109 18.57 13.67 14.96
C LYS A 109 17.80 12.96 13.84
N ALA A 110 16.67 13.54 13.45
CA ALA A 110 15.91 13.10 12.30
C ALA A 110 16.79 13.05 11.04
N SER A 111 16.72 11.94 10.31
CA SER A 111 17.31 11.78 8.97
C SER A 111 16.30 12.14 7.87
N GLU A 112 16.75 12.19 6.63
CA GLU A 112 15.89 12.27 5.44
C GLU A 112 14.83 11.16 5.45
N THR A 113 15.22 9.91 5.75
CA THR A 113 14.27 8.79 5.85
C THR A 113 13.23 8.97 6.96
N THR A 114 13.60 9.64 8.05
CA THR A 114 12.66 9.97 9.12
C THR A 114 11.62 10.98 8.64
N PHE A 115 12.05 12.04 7.94
CA PHE A 115 11.14 13.04 7.38
C PHE A 115 10.23 12.48 6.29
N VAL A 116 10.71 11.57 5.44
CA VAL A 116 9.81 10.83 4.52
C VAL A 116 8.69 10.14 5.30
N SER A 117 9.01 9.52 6.45
CA SER A 117 8.02 8.81 7.27
C SER A 117 6.97 9.74 7.89
N VAL A 118 7.41 10.92 8.35
CA VAL A 118 6.53 11.97 8.90
C VAL A 118 5.64 12.57 7.82
N LEU A 119 6.19 12.93 6.67
CA LEU A 119 5.42 13.49 5.55
C LEU A 119 4.44 12.46 4.98
N TYR A 120 4.83 11.18 4.95
CA TYR A 120 3.94 10.09 4.57
C TYR A 120 2.73 10.02 5.52
N ALA A 121 2.94 10.14 6.83
CA ALA A 121 1.87 10.16 7.82
C ALA A 121 0.92 11.36 7.61
N CYS A 122 1.49 12.55 7.36
CA CYS A 122 0.71 13.74 7.05
C CYS A 122 -0.11 13.57 5.76
N SER A 123 0.47 12.94 4.73
CA SER A 123 -0.21 12.67 3.46
C SER A 123 -1.49 11.88 3.63
N HIS A 124 -1.44 10.79 4.41
CA HIS A 124 -2.58 9.88 4.61
C HIS A 124 -3.55 10.34 5.70
N ALA A 125 -3.22 11.42 6.42
CA ALA A 125 -4.11 12.07 7.37
C ALA A 125 -4.68 13.41 6.87
N GLY A 126 -4.27 13.86 5.68
CA GLY A 126 -4.72 15.15 5.12
C GLY A 126 -4.16 16.38 5.84
N LEU A 127 -3.05 16.22 6.56
CA LEU A 127 -2.43 17.28 7.37
C LEU A 127 -1.52 18.17 6.51
N VAL A 128 -2.13 19.03 5.68
CA VAL A 128 -1.40 19.87 4.71
C VAL A 128 -0.44 20.84 5.40
N ASP A 129 -0.89 21.53 6.44
CA ASP A 129 -0.08 22.53 7.13
C ASP A 129 1.10 21.90 7.87
N ASP A 130 0.87 20.78 8.58
CA ASP A 130 1.92 20.02 9.26
C ASP A 130 2.98 19.52 8.25
N ALA A 131 2.54 19.03 7.09
CA ALA A 131 3.48 18.59 6.05
C ALA A 131 4.39 19.72 5.56
N TYR A 132 3.84 20.91 5.32
CA TYR A 132 4.65 22.08 4.94
C TYR A 132 5.56 22.54 6.06
N TYR A 133 5.09 22.50 7.31
CA TYR A 133 5.91 22.79 8.49
C TYR A 133 7.12 21.85 8.55
N TYR A 134 6.90 20.53 8.55
CA TYR A 134 7.99 19.54 8.63
C TYR A 134 8.92 19.60 7.43
N PHE A 135 8.39 19.78 6.22
CA PHE A 135 9.22 19.92 5.02
C PHE A 135 10.10 21.18 5.08
N THR A 136 9.55 22.29 5.57
CA THR A 136 10.31 23.55 5.74
C THR A 136 11.38 23.41 6.81
N THR A 137 11.02 22.91 8.00
CA THR A 137 11.94 22.67 9.12
C THR A 137 13.09 21.74 8.73
N MET A 138 12.80 20.70 7.94
CA MET A 138 13.83 19.80 7.39
C MET A 138 14.91 20.57 6.60
N MET A 139 14.51 21.52 5.75
CA MET A 139 15.43 22.29 4.92
C MET A 139 16.11 23.44 5.69
N SER A 140 15.33 24.21 6.45
CA SER A 140 15.78 25.47 7.06
C SER A 140 16.58 25.25 8.34
N GLU A 141 16.09 24.36 9.23
CA GLU A 141 16.67 24.12 10.55
C GLU A 141 17.57 22.89 10.56
N ARG A 142 17.14 21.80 9.92
CA ARG A 142 17.91 20.54 9.90
C ARG A 142 18.94 20.49 8.77
N LYS A 143 18.88 21.43 7.81
CA LYS A 143 19.81 21.53 6.66
C LYS A 143 19.87 20.25 5.82
N LEU A 144 18.77 19.50 5.75
CA LEU A 144 18.67 18.29 4.96
C LEU A 144 18.16 18.61 3.55
N GLU A 145 18.73 17.96 2.55
CA GLU A 145 18.29 18.14 1.16
C GLU A 145 17.04 17.29 0.87
N PRO A 146 16.00 17.87 0.25
CA PRO A 146 14.82 17.11 -0.15
C PRO A 146 15.12 16.01 -1.19
N LEU A 147 14.97 14.76 -0.77
CA LEU A 147 14.90 13.59 -1.66
C LEU A 147 13.55 13.46 -2.41
N PRO A 148 13.50 12.73 -3.54
CA PRO A 148 12.27 12.47 -4.29
C PRO A 148 11.11 11.89 -3.45
N GLY A 149 11.43 11.11 -2.41
CA GLY A 149 10.43 10.56 -1.48
C GLY A 149 9.65 11.64 -0.72
N HIS A 150 10.28 12.75 -0.34
CA HIS A 150 9.60 13.86 0.35
C HIS A 150 8.62 14.56 -0.58
N TYR A 151 9.07 14.91 -1.79
CA TYR A 151 8.19 15.48 -2.82
C TYR A 151 7.04 14.53 -3.16
N GLY A 152 7.31 13.22 -3.22
CA GLY A 152 6.27 12.21 -3.42
C GLY A 152 5.17 12.27 -2.37
N CYS A 153 5.52 12.44 -1.10
CA CYS A 153 4.54 12.56 -0.03
C CYS A 153 3.72 13.86 -0.13
N ILE A 154 4.36 14.99 -0.45
CA ILE A 154 3.65 16.28 -0.54
C ILE A 154 2.77 16.34 -1.80
N VAL A 155 3.24 15.84 -2.94
CA VAL A 155 2.44 15.73 -4.17
C VAL A 155 1.23 14.83 -3.94
N ASP A 156 1.42 13.69 -3.26
CA ASP A 156 0.32 12.78 -2.90
C ASP A 156 -0.71 13.49 -1.99
N LEU A 157 -0.24 14.21 -0.98
CA LEU A 157 -1.07 14.98 -0.05
C LEU A 157 -1.87 16.08 -0.75
N LEU A 158 -1.21 16.94 -1.54
CA LEU A 158 -1.86 18.01 -2.30
C LEU A 158 -2.83 17.42 -3.32
N GLY A 159 -2.46 16.33 -3.96
CA GLY A 159 -3.30 15.57 -4.87
C GLY A 159 -4.60 15.11 -4.22
N ARG A 160 -4.53 14.48 -3.04
CA ARG A 160 -5.72 14.06 -2.26
C ARG A 160 -6.56 15.23 -1.76
N ALA A 161 -5.92 16.36 -1.45
CA ALA A 161 -6.58 17.59 -1.01
C ALA A 161 -7.20 18.40 -2.17
N GLY A 162 -7.10 17.94 -3.42
CA GLY A 162 -7.58 18.67 -4.60
C GLY A 162 -6.75 19.89 -4.99
N ARG A 163 -5.59 20.11 -4.36
CA ARG A 163 -4.67 21.24 -4.63
C ARG A 163 -3.74 20.91 -5.79
N LEU A 164 -4.32 20.56 -6.95
CA LEU A 164 -3.58 20.03 -8.09
C LEU A 164 -2.57 21.01 -8.69
N ALA A 165 -2.91 22.30 -8.75
CA ALA A 165 -2.01 23.34 -9.25
C ALA A 165 -0.76 23.47 -8.39
N ASP A 166 -0.91 23.46 -7.06
CA ASP A 166 0.21 23.53 -6.12
C ASP A 166 1.11 22.28 -6.24
N ALA A 167 0.50 21.11 -6.48
CA ALA A 167 1.23 19.88 -6.72
C ALA A 167 2.05 19.93 -8.02
N GLU A 168 1.47 20.45 -9.11
CA GLU A 168 2.16 20.67 -10.38
C GLU A 168 3.33 21.64 -10.21
N GLU A 169 3.09 22.78 -9.54
CA GLU A 169 4.12 23.80 -9.28
C GLU A 169 5.28 23.22 -8.44
N LEU A 170 4.97 22.43 -7.41
CA LEU A 170 6.00 21.79 -6.59
C LEU A 170 6.90 20.88 -7.42
N ILE A 171 6.33 20.07 -8.33
CA ILE A 171 7.11 19.20 -9.22
C ILE A 171 8.02 20.03 -10.13
N GLN A 172 7.49 21.13 -10.68
CA GLN A 172 8.25 22.00 -11.59
C GLN A 172 9.40 22.76 -10.90
N ARG A 173 9.22 23.13 -9.62
CA ARG A 173 10.25 23.81 -8.82
C ARG A 173 11.42 22.90 -8.40
N MET A 174 11.29 21.58 -8.54
CA MET A 174 12.37 20.66 -8.22
C MET A 174 13.56 20.87 -9.16
N LYS A 175 14.78 20.89 -8.60
CA LYS A 175 16.02 21.02 -9.39
C LYS A 175 16.23 19.89 -10.41
N ALA A 176 15.62 18.73 -10.18
CA ALA A 176 15.61 17.58 -11.09
C ALA A 176 14.16 17.07 -11.29
N PRO A 177 13.33 17.76 -12.09
CA PRO A 177 11.89 17.51 -12.23
C PRO A 177 11.56 16.25 -13.06
N HIS A 178 12.53 15.34 -13.23
CA HIS A 178 12.46 14.17 -14.11
C HIS A 178 11.93 12.91 -13.43
N SER A 179 11.26 13.03 -12.29
CA SER A 179 10.68 11.88 -11.60
C SER A 179 9.30 11.53 -12.17
N GLY A 180 9.25 10.52 -13.05
CA GLY A 180 7.99 9.99 -13.58
C GLY A 180 7.01 9.51 -12.51
N VAL A 181 7.53 9.16 -11.31
CA VAL A 181 6.72 8.75 -10.15
C VAL A 181 5.86 9.89 -9.60
N LEU A 182 6.36 11.13 -9.59
CA LEU A 182 5.61 12.28 -9.10
C LEU A 182 4.48 12.66 -10.05
N TRP A 183 4.78 12.71 -11.35
CA TRP A 183 3.76 12.92 -12.38
C TRP A 183 2.71 11.80 -12.39
N THR A 184 3.12 10.55 -12.15
CA THR A 184 2.19 9.42 -11.98
C THR A 184 1.24 9.65 -10.79
N THR A 185 1.77 10.13 -9.68
CA THR A 185 0.98 10.43 -8.48
C THR A 185 -0.03 11.56 -8.77
N LEU A 186 0.42 12.65 -9.40
CA LEU A 186 -0.42 13.77 -9.80
C LEU A 186 -1.51 13.36 -10.81
N LEU A 187 -1.17 12.54 -11.81
CA LEU A 187 -2.11 12.00 -12.78
C LEU A 187 -3.22 11.16 -12.12
N GLY A 188 -2.86 10.38 -11.08
CA GLY A 188 -3.85 9.66 -10.27
C GLY A 188 -4.78 10.59 -9.49
N ALA A 189 -4.29 11.74 -9.02
CA ALA A 189 -5.12 12.75 -8.37
C ALA A 189 -6.06 13.46 -9.36
N CYS A 190 -5.59 13.73 -10.58
CA CYS A 190 -6.41 14.35 -11.63
C CYS A 190 -7.64 13.52 -11.98
N LYS A 191 -7.53 12.18 -11.95
CA LYS A 191 -8.66 11.25 -12.05
C LYS A 191 -9.71 11.56 -10.98
N THR A 192 -9.28 11.55 -9.72
CA THR A 192 -10.16 11.76 -8.56
C THR A 192 -10.87 13.12 -8.57
N HIS A 193 -10.22 14.17 -9.08
CA HIS A 193 -10.76 15.54 -9.09
C HIS A 193 -11.28 16.00 -10.46
N GLY A 194 -11.25 15.14 -11.49
CA GLY A 194 -11.78 15.44 -12.82
C GLY A 194 -10.99 16.47 -13.65
N ASP A 195 -9.72 16.76 -13.32
CA ASP A 195 -8.89 17.71 -14.08
C ASP A 195 -8.25 17.03 -15.30
N MET A 196 -9.00 16.98 -16.40
CA MET A 196 -8.56 16.37 -17.65
C MET A 196 -7.33 17.08 -18.25
N MET A 197 -7.28 18.42 -18.17
CA MET A 197 -6.22 19.20 -18.81
C MET A 197 -4.87 18.94 -18.14
N LEU A 198 -4.83 18.88 -16.81
CA LEU A 198 -3.62 18.51 -16.09
C LEU A 198 -3.29 17.03 -16.28
N ALA A 199 -4.30 16.15 -16.35
CA ALA A 199 -4.07 14.73 -16.62
C ALA A 199 -3.34 14.51 -17.95
N GLU A 200 -3.73 15.20 -19.02
CA GLU A 200 -3.07 15.12 -20.32
C GLU A 200 -1.61 15.58 -20.26
N ARG A 201 -1.34 16.72 -19.59
CA ARG A 201 0.04 17.22 -19.39
C ARG A 201 0.88 16.24 -18.60
N ALA A 202 0.37 15.75 -17.46
CA ALA A 202 1.07 14.79 -16.61
C ALA A 202 1.36 13.48 -17.36
N ALA A 203 0.40 12.98 -18.14
CA ALA A 203 0.60 11.79 -18.97
C ALA A 203 1.68 11.98 -20.03
N GLU A 204 1.77 13.14 -20.67
CA GLU A 204 2.86 13.45 -21.61
C GLU A 204 4.21 13.48 -20.90
N ARG A 205 4.32 14.15 -19.75
CA ARG A 205 5.57 14.16 -18.96
C ARG A 205 6.04 12.77 -18.58
N ILE A 206 5.13 11.87 -18.19
CA ILE A 206 5.51 10.48 -17.89
C ILE A 206 6.01 9.77 -19.14
N ARG A 207 5.39 9.98 -20.31
CA ARG A 207 5.84 9.37 -21.59
C ARG A 207 7.20 9.86 -22.02
N GLU A 208 7.49 11.15 -21.85
CA GLU A 208 8.80 11.74 -22.16
C GLU A 208 9.90 11.10 -21.29
N LEU A 209 9.60 10.83 -20.02
CA LEU A 209 10.55 10.27 -19.04
C LEU A 209 10.69 8.76 -19.11
N ASP A 210 9.60 8.04 -19.39
CA ASP A 210 9.55 6.58 -19.49
C ASP A 210 8.60 6.16 -20.64
N PRO A 211 9.09 6.12 -21.89
CA PRO A 211 8.29 5.72 -23.05
C PRO A 211 7.73 4.30 -22.97
N GLY A 212 8.34 3.43 -22.16
CA GLY A 212 7.91 2.04 -21.96
C GLY A 212 6.77 1.88 -20.96
N SER A 213 6.41 2.95 -20.25
CA SER A 213 5.43 2.90 -19.17
C SER A 213 4.00 2.68 -19.67
N ALA A 214 3.32 1.67 -19.13
CA ALA A 214 1.87 1.47 -19.31
C ALA A 214 1.03 2.50 -18.55
N THR A 215 1.60 3.03 -17.47
CA THR A 215 0.94 3.88 -16.47
C THR A 215 0.21 5.08 -17.04
N PRO A 216 0.82 5.96 -17.88
CA PRO A 216 0.14 7.14 -18.39
C PRO A 216 -1.05 6.78 -19.28
N TYR A 217 -0.98 5.71 -20.06
CA TYR A 217 -2.09 5.25 -20.90
C TYR A 217 -3.26 4.74 -20.05
N VAL A 218 -2.97 3.92 -19.04
CA VAL A 218 -4.00 3.36 -18.17
C VAL A 218 -4.70 4.46 -17.38
N LEU A 219 -3.94 5.36 -16.75
CA LEU A 219 -4.53 6.41 -15.93
C LEU A 219 -5.28 7.45 -16.78
N LEU A 220 -4.74 7.90 -17.91
CA LEU A 220 -5.41 8.85 -18.79
C LEU A 220 -6.69 8.25 -19.42
N SER A 221 -6.67 6.97 -19.80
CA SER A 221 -7.87 6.26 -20.25
C SER A 221 -8.95 6.22 -19.17
N ASN A 222 -8.57 6.03 -17.91
CA ASN A 222 -9.50 6.05 -16.79
C ASN A 222 -10.08 7.45 -16.54
N VAL A 223 -9.25 8.51 -16.61
CA VAL A 223 -9.69 9.91 -16.50
C VAL A 223 -10.76 10.22 -17.56
N TYR A 224 -10.50 9.87 -18.83
CA TYR A 224 -11.47 10.07 -19.90
C TYR A 224 -12.75 9.26 -19.71
N SER A 225 -12.64 8.04 -19.18
CA SER A 225 -13.79 7.19 -18.89
C SER A 225 -14.69 7.83 -17.83
N GLU A 226 -14.12 8.32 -16.72
CA GLU A 226 -14.88 9.02 -15.68
C GLU A 226 -15.52 10.32 -16.18
N ALA A 227 -14.88 11.01 -17.11
CA ALA A 227 -15.43 12.20 -17.76
C ALA A 227 -16.46 11.90 -18.88
N GLY A 228 -16.79 10.63 -19.13
CA GLY A 228 -17.71 10.23 -20.20
C GLY A 228 -17.16 10.40 -21.62
N ARG A 229 -15.84 10.58 -21.78
CA ARG A 229 -15.15 10.80 -23.06
C ARG A 229 -14.61 9.48 -23.63
N TRP A 230 -15.53 8.58 -23.96
CA TRP A 230 -15.23 7.19 -24.36
C TRP A 230 -14.32 7.07 -25.58
N ASP A 231 -14.51 7.93 -26.59
CA ASP A 231 -13.69 7.93 -27.80
C ASP A 231 -12.21 8.22 -27.50
N LEU A 232 -11.96 9.16 -26.59
CA LEU A 232 -10.60 9.47 -26.13
C LEU A 232 -10.01 8.32 -25.32
N ALA A 233 -10.79 7.71 -24.44
CA ALA A 233 -10.38 6.54 -23.68
C ALA A 233 -9.98 5.37 -24.60
N ALA A 234 -10.80 5.06 -25.60
CA ALA A 234 -10.53 4.03 -26.60
C ALA A 234 -9.30 4.36 -27.46
N SER A 235 -9.14 5.62 -27.85
CA SER A 235 -7.96 6.10 -28.59
C SER A 235 -6.66 5.90 -27.81
N VAL A 236 -6.65 6.23 -26.51
CA VAL A 236 -5.50 6.01 -25.63
C VAL A 236 -5.16 4.52 -25.50
N ARG A 237 -6.16 3.64 -25.37
CA ARG A 237 -5.95 2.17 -25.32
C ARG A 237 -5.38 1.63 -26.63
N LYS A 238 -5.92 2.05 -27.77
CA LYS A 238 -5.39 1.69 -29.09
C LYS A 238 -3.93 2.13 -29.26
N ARG A 239 -3.58 3.34 -28.78
CA ARG A 239 -2.19 3.80 -28.79
C ARG A 239 -1.28 2.94 -27.90
N MET A 240 -1.75 2.53 -26.73
CA MET A 240 -1.02 1.63 -25.83
C MET A 240 -0.73 0.27 -26.51
N ASP A 241 -1.73 -0.30 -27.18
CA ASP A 241 -1.60 -1.58 -27.90
C ASP A 241 -0.61 -1.47 -29.08
N ASN A 242 -0.67 -0.38 -29.84
CA ASN A 242 0.26 -0.10 -30.95
C ASN A 242 1.72 -0.01 -30.46
N MET A 243 1.93 0.52 -29.26
CA MET A 243 3.26 0.61 -28.62
C MET A 243 3.70 -0.72 -27.98
N LYS A 244 2.85 -1.76 -28.00
CA LYS A 244 3.08 -3.08 -27.38
C LYS A 244 3.37 -3.00 -25.87
N VAL A 245 2.89 -1.94 -25.22
CA VAL A 245 3.07 -1.73 -23.79
C VAL A 245 1.97 -2.50 -23.05
N LYS A 246 2.35 -3.38 -22.12
CA LYS A 246 1.40 -4.21 -21.35
C LYS A 246 1.29 -3.73 -19.91
N LYS A 247 0.06 -3.71 -19.39
CA LYS A 247 -0.19 -3.45 -17.96
C LYS A 247 0.14 -4.72 -17.15
N PRO A 248 0.78 -4.60 -15.97
CA PRO A 248 0.89 -5.72 -15.03
C PRO A 248 -0.51 -6.18 -14.57
N ALA A 249 -0.72 -7.50 -14.52
CA ALA A 249 -1.95 -8.07 -13.99
C ALA A 249 -2.11 -7.74 -12.50
N GLY A 250 -3.34 -7.44 -12.08
CA GLY A 250 -3.66 -7.31 -10.66
C GLY A 250 -3.57 -8.68 -9.99
N LYS A 251 -2.85 -8.77 -8.88
CA LYS A 251 -2.64 -10.00 -8.12
C LYS A 251 -2.84 -9.75 -6.64
N SER A 252 -3.59 -10.64 -6.01
CA SER A 252 -3.75 -10.66 -4.56
C SER A 252 -3.34 -11.99 -4.00
N TRP A 253 -2.80 -12.00 -2.78
CA TRP A 253 -2.46 -13.23 -2.10
C TRP A 253 -2.82 -13.19 -0.63
N VAL A 254 -3.04 -14.38 -0.08
CA VAL A 254 -3.31 -14.62 1.33
C VAL A 254 -2.45 -15.80 1.80
N GLU A 255 -1.89 -15.69 2.99
CA GLU A 255 -1.20 -16.81 3.64
C GLU A 255 -2.17 -17.52 4.60
N VAL A 256 -2.36 -18.82 4.39
CA VAL A 256 -3.26 -19.65 5.19
C VAL A 256 -2.48 -20.90 5.61
N ARG A 257 -2.38 -21.14 6.93
CA ARG A 257 -1.71 -22.32 7.49
C ARG A 257 -0.30 -22.53 6.94
N GLY A 258 0.45 -21.45 6.74
CA GLY A 258 1.83 -21.47 6.22
C GLY A 258 1.94 -21.71 4.70
N LYS A 259 0.83 -21.70 3.96
CA LYS A 259 0.80 -21.81 2.50
C LYS A 259 0.31 -20.50 1.87
N LEU A 260 1.04 -20.04 0.86
CA LEU A 260 0.65 -18.88 0.07
C LEU A 260 -0.38 -19.28 -0.99
N HIS A 261 -1.48 -18.53 -1.06
CA HIS A 261 -2.50 -18.67 -2.08
C HIS A 261 -2.59 -17.39 -2.90
N GLU A 262 -2.25 -17.46 -4.19
CA GLU A 262 -2.26 -16.33 -5.13
C GLU A 262 -3.51 -16.38 -6.02
N PHE A 263 -4.06 -15.21 -6.30
CA PHE A 263 -5.18 -14.98 -7.22
C PHE A 263 -4.78 -13.89 -8.22
N VAL A 264 -4.85 -14.20 -9.51
CA VAL A 264 -4.59 -13.26 -10.60
C VAL A 264 -5.92 -12.80 -11.19
N ALA A 265 -6.06 -11.51 -11.47
CA ALA A 265 -7.26 -10.97 -12.10
C ALA A 265 -7.55 -11.68 -13.43
N GLY A 266 -8.75 -12.25 -13.56
CA GLY A 266 -9.18 -13.03 -14.72
C GLY A 266 -8.73 -14.50 -14.73
N ASP A 267 -7.94 -14.94 -13.75
CA ASP A 267 -7.51 -16.33 -13.60
C ASP A 267 -8.45 -17.10 -12.64
N GLN A 268 -8.87 -18.28 -13.07
CA GLN A 268 -9.70 -19.21 -12.28
C GLN A 268 -9.02 -20.57 -12.07
N SER A 269 -7.72 -20.68 -12.31
CA SER A 269 -6.97 -21.94 -12.22
C SER A 269 -6.72 -22.45 -10.79
N HIS A 270 -7.04 -21.65 -9.76
CA HIS A 270 -6.77 -22.01 -8.37
C HIS A 270 -7.51 -23.31 -7.98
N PRO A 271 -6.84 -24.31 -7.34
CA PRO A 271 -7.45 -25.62 -7.07
C PRO A 271 -8.73 -25.59 -6.23
N LYS A 272 -8.91 -24.53 -5.45
CA LYS A 272 -10.06 -24.30 -4.57
C LYS A 272 -11.05 -23.27 -5.12
N ILE A 273 -10.97 -22.90 -6.41
CA ILE A 273 -11.78 -21.80 -6.95
C ILE A 273 -13.28 -22.03 -6.79
N GLY A 274 -13.75 -23.28 -6.89
CA GLY A 274 -15.18 -23.62 -6.76
C GLY A 274 -15.76 -23.26 -5.40
N GLU A 275 -15.11 -23.67 -4.30
CA GLU A 275 -15.57 -23.34 -2.94
C GLU A 275 -15.46 -21.83 -2.65
N ILE A 276 -14.40 -21.18 -3.15
CA ILE A 276 -14.16 -19.75 -2.97
C ILE A 276 -15.26 -18.94 -3.68
N VAL A 277 -15.57 -19.26 -4.93
CA VAL A 277 -16.59 -18.54 -5.70
C VAL A 277 -17.98 -18.75 -5.10
N LEU A 278 -18.29 -19.96 -4.61
CA LEU A 278 -19.55 -20.23 -3.94
C LEU A 278 -19.72 -19.38 -2.68
N GLU A 279 -18.71 -19.34 -1.83
CA GLU A 279 -18.73 -18.53 -0.60
C GLU A 279 -18.74 -17.02 -0.90
N LEU A 280 -18.02 -16.60 -1.94
CA LEU A 280 -18.03 -15.21 -2.37
C LEU A 280 -19.44 -14.76 -2.79
N LYS A 281 -20.18 -15.58 -3.53
CA LYS A 281 -21.57 -15.29 -3.89
C LYS A 281 -22.45 -15.12 -2.65
N ARG A 282 -22.29 -16.00 -1.64
CA ARG A 282 -22.99 -15.90 -0.36
C ARG A 282 -22.66 -14.59 0.37
N LEU A 283 -21.37 -14.26 0.49
CA LEU A 283 -20.92 -13.03 1.15
C LEU A 283 -21.40 -11.77 0.42
N LEU A 284 -21.37 -11.77 -0.93
CA LEU A 284 -21.87 -10.65 -1.73
C LEU A 284 -23.36 -10.39 -1.49
N ALA A 285 -24.18 -11.43 -1.36
CA ALA A 285 -25.59 -11.29 -1.00
C ALA A 285 -25.75 -10.64 0.39
N LEU A 286 -25.01 -11.12 1.39
CA LEU A 286 -25.06 -10.58 2.76
C LEU A 286 -24.62 -9.12 2.84
N ILE A 287 -23.54 -8.75 2.16
CA ILE A 287 -23.09 -7.36 2.19
C ILE A 287 -24.04 -6.43 1.43
N LYS A 288 -24.70 -6.91 0.36
CA LYS A 288 -25.75 -6.17 -0.35
C LYS A 288 -26.93 -5.85 0.58
N GLU A 289 -27.40 -6.85 1.34
CA GLU A 289 -28.43 -6.66 2.38
C GLU A 289 -27.98 -5.66 3.47
N ALA A 290 -26.68 -5.63 3.79
CA ALA A 290 -26.10 -4.69 4.73
C ALA A 290 -25.87 -3.28 4.15
N GLY A 291 -26.18 -3.03 2.87
CA GLY A 291 -26.10 -1.73 2.20
C GLY A 291 -24.90 -1.53 1.26
N TYR A 292 -24.14 -2.58 0.93
CA TYR A 292 -23.08 -2.49 -0.08
C TYR A 292 -23.67 -2.31 -1.47
N ALA A 293 -23.21 -1.27 -2.18
CA ALA A 293 -23.45 -1.06 -3.60
C ALA A 293 -22.13 -1.16 -4.36
N ALA A 294 -22.10 -1.93 -5.45
CA ALA A 294 -20.92 -2.08 -6.28
C ALA A 294 -20.61 -0.77 -7.01
N ASP A 295 -19.33 -0.36 -7.01
CA ASP A 295 -18.89 0.81 -7.75
C ASP A 295 -18.72 0.47 -9.23
N LYS A 296 -19.72 0.83 -10.04
CA LYS A 296 -19.78 0.52 -11.48
C LYS A 296 -18.88 1.41 -12.35
N SER A 297 -18.26 2.45 -11.79
CA SER A 297 -17.48 3.45 -12.54
C SER A 297 -16.25 2.89 -13.27
N ALA A 298 -15.78 1.69 -12.89
CA ALA A 298 -14.52 1.10 -13.37
C ALA A 298 -14.67 0.00 -14.45
N THR A 299 -15.87 -0.26 -14.99
CA THR A 299 -16.14 -1.42 -15.86
C THR A 299 -16.21 -1.09 -17.36
N LEU A 300 -15.91 -2.07 -18.23
CA LEU A 300 -15.96 -1.92 -19.69
C LEU A 300 -17.41 -1.70 -20.15
N HIS A 301 -17.65 -0.65 -20.95
CA HIS A 301 -18.99 -0.16 -21.24
C HIS A 301 -19.86 -1.04 -22.16
N ASN A 302 -19.29 -2.02 -22.87
CA ASN A 302 -20.04 -2.88 -23.81
C ASN A 302 -20.70 -4.11 -23.16
N ALA A 303 -20.53 -4.29 -21.85
CA ALA A 303 -21.15 -5.36 -21.08
C ALA A 303 -22.49 -4.89 -20.47
N GLU A 304 -23.48 -5.79 -20.37
CA GLU A 304 -24.74 -5.51 -19.68
C GLU A 304 -24.50 -5.16 -18.19
N GLU A 305 -25.43 -4.47 -17.52
CA GLU A 305 -25.22 -4.05 -16.12
C GLU A 305 -24.94 -5.23 -15.16
N GLU A 306 -25.59 -6.36 -15.39
CA GLU A 306 -25.36 -7.60 -14.64
C GLU A 306 -23.97 -8.20 -14.91
N GLU A 307 -23.48 -8.06 -16.14
CA GLU A 307 -22.17 -8.54 -16.56
C GLU A 307 -21.03 -7.65 -16.01
N LYS A 308 -21.27 -6.33 -15.91
CA LYS A 308 -20.38 -5.37 -15.22
C LYS A 308 -20.26 -5.66 -13.73
N GLU A 309 -21.39 -5.89 -13.05
CA GLU A 309 -21.40 -6.34 -11.66
C GLU A 309 -20.67 -7.69 -11.51
N GLY A 310 -20.91 -8.62 -12.43
CA GLY A 310 -20.26 -9.92 -12.51
C GLY A 310 -18.73 -9.81 -12.50
N LEU A 311 -18.16 -8.91 -13.32
CA LEU A 311 -16.70 -8.71 -13.41
C LEU A 311 -16.09 -8.19 -12.10
N LEU A 312 -16.78 -7.30 -11.38
CA LEU A 312 -16.33 -6.76 -10.09
C LEU A 312 -16.33 -7.82 -8.98
N TYR A 313 -17.15 -8.86 -9.10
CA TYR A 313 -17.22 -9.93 -8.10
C TYR A 313 -15.95 -10.79 -8.10
N TYR A 314 -15.27 -10.94 -9.23
CA TYR A 314 -14.08 -11.80 -9.34
C TYR A 314 -12.75 -11.05 -9.21
N HIS A 315 -12.76 -9.88 -8.57
CA HIS A 315 -11.52 -9.20 -8.21
C HIS A 315 -10.66 -10.08 -7.28
N SER A 316 -9.35 -10.09 -7.55
CA SER A 316 -8.39 -10.94 -6.83
C SER A 316 -8.43 -10.71 -5.32
N GLU A 317 -8.70 -9.49 -4.89
CA GLU A 317 -8.84 -9.10 -3.48
C GLU A 317 -9.98 -9.86 -2.81
N LYS A 318 -11.17 -9.89 -3.42
CA LYS A 318 -12.36 -10.56 -2.87
C LYS A 318 -12.12 -12.07 -2.77
N LEU A 319 -11.51 -12.67 -3.79
CA LEU A 319 -11.13 -14.08 -3.78
C LEU A 319 -10.13 -14.40 -2.65
N ALA A 320 -9.10 -13.57 -2.47
CA ALA A 320 -8.11 -13.73 -1.41
C ALA A 320 -8.73 -13.56 0.00
N ILE A 321 -9.64 -12.59 0.17
CA ILE A 321 -10.38 -12.39 1.43
C ILE A 321 -11.17 -13.67 1.75
N VAL A 322 -11.95 -14.18 0.80
CA VAL A 322 -12.78 -15.39 0.98
C VAL A 322 -11.92 -16.60 1.31
N MET A 323 -10.80 -16.79 0.60
CA MET A 323 -9.85 -17.87 0.87
C MET A 323 -9.34 -17.82 2.31
N GLY A 324 -9.02 -16.62 2.81
CA GLY A 324 -8.63 -16.41 4.20
C GLY A 324 -9.77 -16.66 5.20
N LEU A 325 -10.98 -16.18 4.92
CA LEU A 325 -12.15 -16.39 5.78
C LEU A 325 -12.49 -17.87 5.97
N LEU A 326 -12.44 -18.66 4.89
CA LEU A 326 -12.77 -20.08 4.89
C LEU A 326 -11.77 -20.93 5.67
N HIS A 327 -10.48 -20.56 5.66
CA HIS A 327 -9.42 -21.50 6.05
C HIS A 327 -8.53 -21.03 7.20
N SER A 328 -8.55 -19.74 7.55
CA SER A 328 -7.84 -19.21 8.71
C SER A 328 -8.65 -19.41 9.99
N PRO A 329 -8.00 -19.66 11.15
CA PRO A 329 -8.67 -19.86 12.44
C PRO A 329 -9.68 -18.74 12.75
N ARG A 330 -10.81 -19.08 13.40
CA ARG A 330 -11.79 -18.07 13.81
C ARG A 330 -11.16 -17.09 14.80
N GLY A 331 -11.48 -15.80 14.66
CA GLY A 331 -10.95 -14.73 15.51
C GLY A 331 -9.61 -14.13 15.05
N GLU A 332 -8.82 -14.81 14.22
CA GLU A 332 -7.58 -14.23 13.69
C GLU A 332 -7.87 -13.25 12.53
N PRO A 333 -7.18 -12.12 12.39
CA PRO A 333 -7.36 -11.24 11.24
C PRO A 333 -7.04 -11.92 9.91
N VAL A 334 -7.86 -11.70 8.88
CA VAL A 334 -7.57 -12.15 7.51
C VAL A 334 -6.65 -11.14 6.85
N GLN A 335 -5.44 -11.55 6.49
CA GLN A 335 -4.45 -10.66 5.89
C GLN A 335 -4.26 -10.92 4.40
N VAL A 336 -4.63 -9.94 3.58
CA VAL A 336 -4.51 -9.98 2.13
C VAL A 336 -3.50 -8.93 1.68
N VAL A 337 -2.70 -9.26 0.67
CA VAL A 337 -1.78 -8.31 0.04
C VAL A 337 -2.14 -8.17 -1.43
N LYS A 338 -2.02 -6.96 -1.96
CA LYS A 338 -2.27 -6.58 -3.35
C LYS A 338 -1.00 -5.95 -3.95
N ASN A 339 -0.64 -6.35 -5.17
CA ASN A 339 0.49 -5.77 -5.90
C ASN A 339 0.23 -4.39 -6.54
N LEU A 340 -0.98 -3.88 -6.42
CA LEU A 340 -1.46 -2.61 -6.96
C LEU A 340 -2.24 -1.87 -5.87
N ARG A 341 -2.57 -0.59 -6.09
CA ARG A 341 -3.55 0.10 -5.25
C ARG A 341 -4.89 -0.63 -5.34
N VAL A 342 -5.55 -0.75 -4.20
CA VAL A 342 -6.88 -1.37 -4.11
C VAL A 342 -7.87 -0.47 -4.83
N CYS A 343 -8.91 -1.04 -5.45
CA CYS A 343 -9.97 -0.22 -6.04
C CYS A 343 -11.02 0.18 -4.99
N SER A 344 -11.74 1.27 -5.26
CA SER A 344 -12.87 1.78 -4.47
C SER A 344 -13.86 0.67 -4.11
N ASP A 345 -14.24 -0.14 -5.10
CA ASP A 345 -15.17 -1.25 -4.92
C ASP A 345 -14.66 -2.32 -3.94
N CYS A 346 -13.42 -2.79 -4.08
CA CYS A 346 -12.84 -3.80 -3.19
C CYS A 346 -12.66 -3.28 -1.77
N HIS A 347 -12.30 -2.00 -1.61
CA HIS A 347 -12.21 -1.35 -0.31
C HIS A 347 -13.59 -1.24 0.36
N ALA A 348 -14.61 -0.81 -0.39
CA ALA A 348 -15.98 -0.78 0.11
C ALA A 348 -16.47 -2.18 0.48
N ALA A 349 -16.28 -3.18 -0.39
CA ALA A 349 -16.63 -4.55 -0.10
C ALA A 349 -15.95 -5.07 1.16
N ALA A 350 -14.64 -4.83 1.34
CA ALA A 350 -13.91 -5.25 2.54
C ALA A 350 -14.48 -4.64 3.83
N LYS A 351 -14.92 -3.36 3.81
CA LYS A 351 -15.66 -2.75 4.93
C LYS A 351 -16.90 -3.58 5.27
N PHE A 352 -17.81 -3.77 4.32
CA PHE A 352 -19.05 -4.50 4.59
C PHE A 352 -18.80 -5.97 4.96
N ILE A 353 -17.83 -6.64 4.33
CA ILE A 353 -17.45 -8.01 4.70
C ILE A 353 -17.02 -8.04 6.18
N SER A 354 -16.11 -7.16 6.60
CA SER A 354 -15.66 -7.10 8.01
C SER A 354 -16.80 -6.91 9.01
N LYS A 355 -17.85 -6.17 8.61
CA LYS A 355 -19.07 -5.95 9.40
C LYS A 355 -19.93 -7.21 9.50
N VAL A 356 -20.23 -7.87 8.37
CA VAL A 356 -21.15 -9.03 8.35
C VAL A 356 -20.52 -10.31 8.89
N VAL A 357 -19.19 -10.47 8.77
CA VAL A 357 -18.48 -11.64 9.31
C VAL A 357 -17.94 -11.43 10.72
N ASP A 358 -18.06 -10.21 11.26
CA ASP A 358 -17.52 -9.78 12.55
C ASP A 358 -16.05 -10.20 12.76
N ARG A 359 -15.21 -9.85 11.78
CA ARG A 359 -13.81 -10.26 11.73
C ARG A 359 -12.96 -9.22 11.04
N GLN A 360 -11.83 -8.90 11.65
CA GLN A 360 -10.88 -7.97 11.07
C GLN A 360 -10.33 -8.50 9.74
N ILE A 361 -10.34 -7.64 8.72
CA ILE A 361 -9.67 -7.87 7.45
C ILE A 361 -8.56 -6.83 7.34
N VAL A 362 -7.33 -7.28 7.15
CA VAL A 362 -6.17 -6.41 6.92
C VAL A 362 -5.80 -6.55 5.46
N LEU A 363 -5.89 -5.45 4.72
CA LEU A 363 -5.53 -5.46 3.31
C LEU A 363 -4.39 -4.49 3.04
N ARG A 364 -3.25 -5.02 2.61
CA ARG A 364 -2.06 -4.23 2.26
C ARG A 364 -2.03 -3.99 0.76
N ASP A 365 -1.95 -2.73 0.35
CA ASP A 365 -1.69 -2.35 -1.03
C ASP A 365 -0.26 -1.83 -1.21
N THR A 366 0.05 -1.23 -2.37
CA THR A 366 1.39 -0.70 -2.66
C THR A 366 1.74 0.55 -1.84
N LYS A 367 0.76 1.17 -1.18
CA LYS A 367 0.90 2.38 -0.39
C LYS A 367 0.84 2.05 1.08
N GLN A 368 -0.25 1.43 1.56
CA GLN A 368 -0.58 1.32 2.98
C GLN A 368 -1.34 0.04 3.36
N PHE A 369 -1.56 -0.12 4.66
CA PHE A 369 -2.47 -1.10 5.23
C PHE A 369 -3.84 -0.47 5.48
N HIS A 370 -4.86 -1.21 5.08
CA HIS A 370 -6.26 -0.92 5.36
C HIS A 370 -6.74 -1.94 6.38
N HIS A 371 -7.02 -1.49 7.59
CA HIS A 371 -7.59 -2.33 8.65
C HIS A 371 -9.09 -2.14 8.67
N PHE A 372 -9.82 -3.15 8.20
CA PHE A 372 -11.28 -3.16 8.16
C PHE A 372 -11.83 -3.88 9.38
N GLU A 373 -12.61 -3.17 10.17
CA GLU A 373 -13.21 -3.68 11.40
C GLU A 373 -14.58 -3.03 11.64
N HIS A 374 -15.59 -3.88 11.86
CA HIS A 374 -16.99 -3.47 12.05
C HIS A 374 -17.51 -2.46 11.01
N GLY A 375 -17.10 -2.60 9.74
CA GLY A 375 -17.58 -1.73 8.66
C GLY A 375 -16.80 -0.43 8.48
N ARG A 376 -15.73 -0.20 9.23
CA ARG A 376 -14.85 0.97 9.11
C ARG A 376 -13.48 0.56 8.64
N CYS A 377 -12.76 1.48 8.00
CA CYS A 377 -11.35 1.31 7.63
C CYS A 377 -10.47 2.27 8.45
N SER A 378 -9.25 1.85 8.79
CA SER A 378 -8.24 2.70 9.45
C SER A 378 -7.87 3.96 8.68
N CYS A 379 -8.11 4.01 7.36
CA CYS A 379 -7.85 5.21 6.55
C CYS A 379 -8.93 6.30 6.69
N GLY A 380 -10.03 6.05 7.40
CA GLY A 380 -11.13 7.01 7.53
C GLY A 380 -11.80 7.38 6.20
N ASP A 381 -11.73 6.49 5.21
CA ASP A 381 -12.15 6.73 3.82
C ASP A 381 -11.39 7.85 3.09
N TYR A 382 -10.26 8.29 3.64
CA TYR A 382 -9.31 9.21 3.02
C TYR A 382 -8.10 8.42 2.48
N TRP A 383 -8.22 7.84 1.27
CA TRP A 383 -7.21 6.89 0.79
C TRP A 383 -6.92 6.91 -0.71
#